data_AF-A0A973GPK9-F1
#
_entry.id   AF-A0A973GPK9-F1
#
_cell.length_a   1.000
_cell.length_b   1.000
_cell.length_c   1.000
_cell.angle_alpha   90.00
_cell.angle_beta   90.00
_cell.angle_gamma   90.00
#
_symmetry.space_group_name_H-M   'P 1'
#
loop_
_entity.id
_entity.type
_entity.pdbx_description
1 polymer ?
#
loop_
_entity_poly.entity_id
_entity_poly.type
_entity_poly.pdbx_seq_one_letter_code
_entity_poly.pdbx_strand_id
1 'polypeptide(L)'
;ARAKAEVTWATRRPSREVQQTAPHLYEAEDTKWGGSVIREDLIVAFSGVQAIFDEMIAGWLADAIIALAREQMELIMAHDGSYVGDYMVA
;
A
#
# COMPACT_ATOMS: atom_id res chain seq x y z
N ALA A 1 1.88 2.31 -13.19
CA ALA A 1 1.81 1.95 -11.76
C ALA A 1 2.83 2.74 -10.94
N ARG A 2 4.14 2.56 -11.19
CA ARG A 2 5.25 3.24 -10.49
C ARG A 2 5.04 4.73 -10.18
N ALA A 3 4.83 5.57 -11.20
CA ALA A 3 4.63 7.01 -10.99
C ALA A 3 3.47 7.36 -10.02
N LYS A 4 2.40 6.55 -9.99
CA LYS A 4 1.28 6.75 -9.06
C LYS A 4 1.70 6.44 -7.61
N ALA A 5 2.58 5.46 -7.42
CA ALA A 5 3.13 5.14 -6.10
C ALA A 5 4.15 6.21 -5.66
N GLU A 6 4.95 6.75 -6.58
CA GLU A 6 5.91 7.83 -6.29
C GLU A 6 5.20 9.11 -5.81
N VAL A 7 4.13 9.54 -6.50
CA VAL A 7 3.27 10.66 -6.04
C VAL A 7 2.74 10.41 -4.63
N THR A 8 2.20 9.21 -4.40
CA THR A 8 1.63 8.82 -3.10
C THR A 8 2.69 8.76 -2.00
N TRP A 9 3.91 8.32 -2.32
CA TRP A 9 5.03 8.31 -1.39
C TRP A 9 5.45 9.72 -0.99
N ALA A 10 5.62 10.61 -1.98
CA ALA A 10 6.04 11.99 -1.76
C ALA A 10 4.99 12.80 -0.96
N THR A 11 3.71 12.62 -1.28
CA THR A 11 2.62 13.43 -0.72
C THR A 11 1.95 12.80 0.50
N ARG A 12 2.19 11.51 0.78
CA ARG A 12 1.48 10.70 1.77
C ARG A 12 -0.04 10.69 1.57
N ARG A 13 -0.48 10.83 0.32
CA ARG A 13 -1.90 10.84 -0.08
C ARG A 13 -2.10 9.97 -1.31
N PRO A 14 -3.18 9.17 -1.42
CA PRO A 14 -3.51 8.48 -2.66
C PRO A 14 -3.49 9.42 -3.88
N SER A 15 -2.96 8.96 -5.01
CA SER A 15 -2.74 9.83 -6.19
C SER A 15 -4.01 10.51 -6.72
N ARG A 16 -5.19 9.90 -6.55
CA ARG A 16 -6.49 10.54 -6.86
C ARG A 16 -6.83 11.68 -5.89
N GLU A 17 -6.48 11.54 -4.61
CA GLU A 17 -6.71 12.60 -3.63
C GLU A 17 -5.85 13.82 -3.92
N VAL A 18 -4.59 13.61 -4.32
CA VAL A 18 -3.71 14.68 -4.83
C VAL A 18 -4.37 15.39 -6.00
N GLN A 19 -4.88 14.63 -6.97
CA GLN A 19 -5.59 15.16 -8.14
C GLN A 19 -6.81 16.03 -7.76
N GLN A 20 -7.64 15.58 -6.84
CA GLN A 20 -8.94 16.21 -6.57
C GLN A 20 -8.91 17.31 -5.52
N THR A 21 -7.98 17.23 -4.55
CA THR A 21 -8.04 18.05 -3.34
C THR A 21 -6.72 18.70 -2.96
N ALA A 22 -5.59 18.21 -3.48
CA ALA A 22 -4.28 18.77 -3.19
C ALA A 22 -3.40 18.98 -4.45
N PRO A 23 -3.92 19.60 -5.52
CA PRO A 23 -3.16 19.73 -6.77
C PRO A 23 -1.92 20.63 -6.66
N HIS A 24 -1.83 21.45 -5.61
CA HIS A 24 -0.66 22.27 -5.30
C HIS A 24 0.55 21.45 -4.79
N LEU A 25 0.37 20.15 -4.55
CA LEU A 25 1.44 19.23 -4.16
C LEU A 25 2.08 18.51 -5.36
N TYR A 26 1.60 18.73 -6.59
CA TYR A 26 2.20 18.13 -7.77
C TYR A 26 3.54 18.79 -8.12
N GLU A 27 4.51 17.95 -8.46
CA GLU A 27 5.73 18.33 -9.15
C GLU A 27 5.62 18.09 -10.66
N ALA A 28 6.54 18.67 -11.44
CA ALA A 28 6.47 18.64 -12.91
C ALA A 28 6.52 17.23 -13.52
N GLU A 29 7.15 16.28 -12.82
CA GLU A 29 7.32 14.89 -13.28
C GLU A 29 6.22 13.95 -12.77
N ASP A 30 5.30 14.45 -11.94
CA ASP A 30 4.27 13.64 -11.34
C ASP A 30 3.18 13.22 -12.34
N THR A 31 2.63 12.03 -12.11
CA THR A 31 1.45 11.59 -12.85
C THR A 31 0.18 12.21 -12.25
N LYS A 32 -0.68 12.77 -13.12
CA LYS A 32 -1.99 13.28 -12.70
C LYS A 32 -3.07 12.21 -12.49
N TRP A 33 -2.76 10.93 -12.73
CA TRP A 33 -3.75 9.85 -12.76
C TRP A 33 -3.90 9.14 -11.41
N GLY A 34 -5.15 8.93 -10.99
CA GLY A 34 -5.51 8.08 -9.84
C GLY A 34 -5.17 6.60 -10.04
N GLY A 35 -5.37 5.77 -9.01
CA GLY A 35 -5.05 4.33 -9.06
C GLY A 35 -4.00 3.86 -8.04
N SER A 36 -3.86 4.56 -6.92
CA SER A 36 -3.03 4.13 -5.79
C SER A 36 -3.78 4.23 -4.48
N VAL A 37 -3.38 3.45 -3.49
CA VAL A 37 -3.95 3.43 -2.15
C VAL A 37 -2.83 3.42 -1.11
N ILE A 38 -3.17 3.84 0.09
CA ILE A 38 -2.38 3.63 1.30
C ILE A 38 -3.20 2.70 2.21
N ARG A 39 -2.58 1.65 2.73
CA ARG A 39 -3.12 0.76 3.76
C ARG A 39 -2.04 0.57 4.81
N GLU A 40 -2.30 1.02 6.03
CA GLU A 40 -1.24 1.19 7.04
C GLU A 40 -0.09 2.02 6.44
N ASP A 41 1.12 1.47 6.38
CA ASP A 41 2.29 2.10 5.74
C ASP A 41 2.62 1.51 4.35
N LEU A 42 1.76 0.64 3.80
CA LEU A 42 1.91 0.09 2.46
C LEU A 42 1.31 1.00 1.40
N ILE A 43 2.14 1.36 0.42
CA ILE A 43 1.71 2.07 -0.78
C ILE A 43 1.64 1.07 -1.93
N VAL A 44 0.44 0.91 -2.49
CA VAL A 44 0.21 0.03 -3.64
C VAL A 44 -0.44 0.83 -4.74
N ALA A 45 0.02 0.64 -5.97
CA ALA A 45 -0.54 1.27 -7.15
C ALA A 45 -0.79 0.25 -8.25
N PHE A 46 -1.93 0.37 -8.91
CA PHE A 46 -2.30 -0.41 -10.08
C PHE A 46 -2.48 0.50 -11.30
N SER A 47 -2.37 -0.06 -12.50
CA SER A 47 -2.49 0.69 -13.74
C SER A 47 -2.93 -0.21 -14.87
N GLY A 48 -4.14 -0.01 -15.36
CA GLY A 48 -4.62 -0.71 -16.55
C GLY A 48 -6.05 -0.37 -16.97
N VAL A 49 -6.86 0.18 -16.06
CA VAL A 49 -8.27 0.48 -16.29
C VAL A 49 -8.64 1.87 -15.73
N GLN A 50 -9.93 2.13 -15.49
CA GLN A 50 -10.38 3.37 -14.84
C GLN A 50 -9.80 3.46 -13.42
N ALA A 51 -9.38 4.66 -13.01
CA ALA A 51 -8.67 4.84 -11.75
C ALA A 51 -9.42 4.32 -10.50
N ILE A 52 -10.76 4.29 -10.49
CA ILE A 52 -11.55 3.71 -9.38
C ILE A 52 -11.31 2.19 -9.29
N PHE A 53 -11.25 1.50 -10.43
CA PHE A 53 -10.95 0.07 -10.46
C PHE A 53 -9.48 -0.20 -10.19
N ASP A 54 -8.57 0.66 -10.66
CA ASP A 54 -7.16 0.56 -10.29
C ASP A 54 -6.98 0.68 -8.76
N GLU A 55 -7.69 1.62 -8.11
CA GLU A 55 -7.71 1.77 -6.64
C GLU A 55 -8.29 0.54 -5.92
N MET A 56 -9.39 -0.04 -6.45
CA MET A 56 -9.97 -1.27 -5.92
C MET A 56 -8.97 -2.43 -5.95
N ILE A 57 -8.32 -2.67 -7.10
CA ILE A 57 -7.35 -3.76 -7.28
C ILE A 57 -6.12 -3.54 -6.40
N ALA A 58 -5.62 -2.29 -6.32
CA ALA A 58 -4.52 -1.95 -5.42
C ALA A 58 -4.89 -2.18 -3.95
N GLY A 59 -6.13 -1.87 -3.57
CA GLY A 59 -6.68 -2.17 -2.25
C GLY A 59 -6.70 -3.66 -1.94
N TRP A 60 -7.24 -4.48 -2.84
CA TRP A 60 -7.27 -5.94 -2.67
C TRP A 60 -5.87 -6.53 -2.46
N LEU A 61 -4.88 -6.09 -3.25
CA LEU A 61 -3.52 -6.57 -3.10
C LEU A 61 -2.90 -6.14 -1.76
N ALA A 62 -3.10 -4.88 -1.37
CA ALA A 62 -2.60 -4.37 -0.09
C ALA A 62 -3.20 -5.14 1.10
N ASP A 63 -4.53 -5.32 1.09
CA ASP A 63 -5.23 -6.04 2.15
C ASP A 63 -4.83 -7.52 2.20
N ALA A 64 -4.57 -8.15 1.05
CA ALA A 64 -4.05 -9.52 0.98
C ALA A 64 -2.65 -9.66 1.59
N ILE A 65 -1.73 -8.71 1.31
CA ILE A 65 -0.39 -8.69 1.91
C ILE A 65 -0.48 -8.56 3.43
N ILE A 66 -1.32 -7.64 3.91
CA ILE A 66 -1.53 -7.43 5.35
C ILE A 66 -2.09 -8.69 6.01
N ALA A 67 -3.08 -9.35 5.39
CA ALA A 67 -3.65 -10.58 5.91
C ALA A 67 -2.60 -11.69 6.03
N LEU A 68 -1.80 -11.92 4.99
CA LEU A 68 -0.73 -12.93 5.01
C LEU A 68 0.33 -12.64 6.06
N ALA A 69 0.74 -11.37 6.21
CA ALA A 69 1.70 -10.98 7.23
C ALA A 69 1.17 -11.22 8.66
N ARG A 70 -0.12 -10.93 8.88
CA ARG A 70 -0.77 -11.15 10.18
C ARG A 70 -0.96 -12.63 10.48
N GLU A 71 -1.35 -13.44 9.50
CA GLU A 71 -1.43 -14.91 9.65
C GLU A 71 -0.08 -15.50 10.07
N GLN A 72 1.02 -15.07 9.44
CA GLN A 72 2.36 -15.50 9.87
C GLN A 72 2.68 -15.08 11.30
N MET A 73 2.29 -13.87 11.70
CA MET A 73 2.47 -13.43 13.09
C MET A 73 1.60 -14.24 14.06
N GLU A 74 0.38 -14.65 13.69
CA GLU A 74 -0.45 -15.54 14.52
C GLU A 74 0.25 -16.89 14.76
N LEU A 75 0.88 -17.47 13.74
CA LEU A 75 1.66 -18.71 13.87
C LEU A 75 2.87 -18.53 14.81
N ILE A 76 3.58 -17.40 14.69
CA ILE A 76 4.70 -17.08 15.58
C ILE A 76 4.24 -16.92 17.02
N MET A 77 3.11 -16.24 17.25
CA MET A 77 2.55 -16.00 18.59
C MET A 77 1.99 -17.27 19.24
N ALA A 78 1.63 -18.29 18.45
CA ALA A 78 1.15 -19.57 18.94
C ALA A 78 2.26 -20.53 19.40
N HIS A 79 3.53 -20.21 19.13
CA HIS A 79 4.66 -21.03 19.54
C HIS A 79 4.97 -20.88 21.04
N ASP A 80 5.41 -21.96 21.71
CA ASP A 80 5.69 -22.03 23.16
C ASP A 80 6.92 -21.20 23.63
N GLY A 81 7.43 -20.30 22.79
CA GLY A 81 8.53 -19.39 23.10
C GLY A 81 8.05 -18.18 23.91
N SER A 82 8.92 -17.64 24.76
CA SER A 82 8.63 -16.37 25.44
C SER A 82 8.94 -15.16 24.56
N TYR A 83 9.75 -15.34 23.51
CA TYR A 83 10.18 -14.29 22.60
C TYR A 83 9.96 -14.68 21.14
N VAL A 84 9.64 -13.69 20.29
CA VAL A 84 9.49 -13.86 18.83
C VAL A 84 10.71 -14.53 18.18
N GLY A 85 11.92 -14.20 18.66
CA GLY A 85 13.16 -14.78 18.16
C GLY A 85 13.28 -16.29 18.39
N ASP A 86 12.57 -16.85 19.37
CA ASP A 86 12.63 -18.28 19.68
C ASP A 86 12.05 -19.15 18.56
N TYR A 87 11.13 -18.58 17.75
CA TYR A 87 10.53 -19.24 16.59
C TYR A 87 11.49 -19.33 15.38
N MET A 88 12.45 -18.42 15.27
CA MET A 88 13.33 -18.28 14.08
C MET A 88 14.60 -19.15 14.17
N VAL A 89 14.84 -19.79 15.31
CA VAL A 89 16.06 -20.59 15.60
C VAL A 89 15.75 -22.09 15.70
N ALA A 90 14.46 -22.47 15.64
CA ALA A 90 13.99 -23.85 15.57
C ALA A 90 13.93 -24.37 14.13
#